data_AF-A0A928CNF2-F1
#
_entry.id   AF-A0A928CNF2-F1
#
_cell.length_a   1.000
_cell.length_b   1.000
_cell.length_c   1.000
_cell.angle_alpha   90.00
_cell.angle_beta   90.00
_cell.angle_gamma   90.00
#
_symmetry.space_group_name_H-M   'P 1'
#
loop_
_entity.id
_entity.type
_entity.pdbx_description
1 polymer ?
#
loop_
_entity_poly.entity_id
_entity_poly.type
_entity_poly.pdbx_seq_one_letter_code
_entity_poly.pdbx_strand_id
1 'polypeptide(L)'
;MKNKTLFLLASLAVSGILHAESVDIPVLYRNPAEEVKAGQLQAFGFYENETRIVLAFQIRDLQKVMEDPKSAMSFYADTDDDLTTGRYPKNLGWDFQINVMLKRKSAVMMKWTGSKAENFNIKGKYTVSSDGDVLYITFLKSAVPGIEFRQQFKFRALQLRNNQRVDKKKSDEVFAEKFELPADK
;
A
#
# COMPACT_ATOMS: atom_id res chain seq x y z
N MET A 1 11.33 22.27 1.72
CA MET A 1 10.53 21.52 0.71
C MET A 1 9.11 21.38 1.27
N LYS A 2 8.07 21.82 0.56
CA LYS A 2 6.69 21.79 1.07
C LYS A 2 6.17 20.34 1.04
N ASN A 3 6.02 19.72 2.21
CA ASN A 3 5.38 18.41 2.37
C ASN A 3 3.97 18.48 1.76
N LYS A 4 3.76 17.78 0.65
CA LYS A 4 2.47 17.70 -0.04
C LYS A 4 1.77 16.45 0.46
N THR A 5 1.03 16.61 1.54
CA THR A 5 0.18 15.63 2.22
C THR A 5 -0.91 15.10 1.28
N LEU A 6 -1.28 13.82 1.44
CA LEU A 6 -2.49 13.22 0.85
C LEU A 6 -3.59 13.16 1.91
N PHE A 7 -4.83 13.43 1.53
CA PHE A 7 -5.97 13.45 2.44
C PHE A 7 -6.80 12.19 2.29
N LEU A 8 -7.01 11.47 3.39
CA LEU A 8 -7.95 10.36 3.44
C LEU A 8 -9.08 10.65 4.44
N LEU A 9 -10.31 10.54 3.96
CA LEU A 9 -11.49 10.29 4.80
C LEU A 9 -11.55 8.79 5.12
N ALA A 10 -10.99 8.39 6.26
CA ALA A 10 -10.93 7.00 6.66
C ALA A 10 -12.17 6.62 7.47
N SER A 11 -12.99 5.73 6.94
CA SER A 11 -14.06 5.05 7.69
C SER A 11 -13.68 3.58 7.89
N LEU A 12 -13.43 3.16 9.13
CA LEU A 12 -13.40 1.75 9.51
C LEU A 12 -14.53 1.52 10.50
N ALA A 13 -15.44 0.60 10.17
CA ALA A 13 -16.53 0.23 11.06
C ALA A 13 -15.96 -0.59 12.23
N VAL A 14 -15.62 0.09 13.34
CA VAL A 14 -15.44 -0.56 14.63
C VAL A 14 -16.64 -0.12 15.48
N SER A 15 -17.44 -1.09 15.91
CA SER A 15 -18.52 -0.85 16.87
C SER A 15 -19.62 0.14 16.44
N GLY A 16 -19.97 0.17 15.15
CA GLY A 16 -21.16 0.90 14.67
C GLY A 16 -21.09 2.43 14.71
N ILE A 17 -19.95 3.02 15.07
CA ILE A 17 -19.75 4.47 15.05
C ILE A 17 -18.79 4.82 13.90
N LEU A 18 -19.34 5.42 12.84
CA LEU A 18 -18.58 6.00 11.75
C LEU A 18 -18.09 7.40 12.18
N HIS A 19 -16.93 7.49 12.83
CA HIS A 19 -16.23 8.77 12.90
C HIS A 19 -15.38 8.93 11.64
N ALA A 20 -15.83 9.80 10.74
CA ALA A 20 -15.04 10.25 9.60
C ALA A 20 -13.96 11.21 10.12
N GLU A 21 -12.73 10.71 10.22
CA GLU A 21 -11.57 11.51 10.56
C GLU A 21 -10.78 11.78 9.28
N SER A 22 -10.38 13.04 9.08
CA SER A 22 -9.44 13.40 8.02
C SER A 22 -8.03 13.20 8.56
N VAL A 23 -7.25 12.39 7.86
CA VAL A 23 -5.85 12.13 8.23
C VAL A 23 -4.92 12.69 7.16
N ASP A 24 -3.93 13.43 7.63
CA ASP A 24 -2.81 13.89 6.83
C ASP A 24 -1.82 12.74 6.63
N ILE A 25 -1.64 12.31 5.39
CA ILE A 25 -0.72 11.22 5.03
C ILE A 25 0.56 11.81 4.41
N PRO A 26 1.72 11.73 5.11
CA PRO A 26 3.00 12.14 4.56
C PRO A 26 3.35 11.36 3.30
N VAL A 27 3.78 12.08 2.26
CA VAL A 27 4.34 11.46 1.05
C VAL A 27 5.79 11.11 1.30
N LEU A 28 6.11 9.82 1.25
CA LEU A 28 7.45 9.29 1.50
C LEU A 28 8.25 9.12 0.21
N TYR A 29 7.57 9.00 -0.93
CA TYR A 29 8.20 8.81 -2.22
C TYR A 29 7.45 9.55 -3.32
N ARG A 30 8.21 10.08 -4.28
CA ARG A 30 7.69 10.58 -5.57
C ARG A 30 8.53 10.00 -6.69
N ASN A 31 7.86 9.55 -7.74
CA ASN A 31 8.51 9.02 -8.92
C ASN A 31 9.31 10.13 -9.60
N PRO A 32 10.64 9.97 -9.78
CA PRO A 32 11.48 11.00 -10.38
C PRO A 32 11.38 11.04 -11.91
N ALA A 33 10.69 10.08 -12.54
CA ALA A 33 10.55 10.04 -13.99
C ALA A 33 9.76 11.26 -14.51
N GLU A 34 10.27 11.86 -15.59
CA GLU A 34 9.61 12.98 -16.28
C GLU A 34 8.23 12.59 -16.84
N GLU A 35 8.09 11.33 -17.28
CA GLU A 35 6.83 10.78 -17.76
C GLU A 35 6.47 9.48 -17.01
N VAL A 36 5.40 9.55 -16.22
CA VAL A 36 4.79 8.38 -15.58
C VAL A 36 3.60 7.92 -16.43
N LYS A 37 3.58 6.64 -16.83
CA LYS A 37 2.51 6.09 -17.67
C LYS A 37 1.25 5.78 -16.86
N ALA A 38 0.10 5.70 -17.54
CA ALA A 38 -1.15 5.27 -16.92
C ALA A 38 -0.97 3.94 -16.18
N GLY A 39 -1.43 3.88 -14.93
CA GLY A 39 -1.32 2.71 -14.05
C GLY A 39 0.00 2.57 -13.30
N GLN A 40 0.97 3.47 -13.50
CA GLN A 40 2.23 3.49 -12.74
C GLN A 40 2.14 4.38 -11.49
N LEU A 41 3.01 4.08 -10.52
CA LEU A 41 3.08 4.79 -9.25
C LEU A 41 3.74 6.17 -9.46
N GLN A 42 3.04 7.23 -9.09
CA GLN A 42 3.56 8.61 -9.08
C GLN A 42 4.08 9.02 -7.71
N ALA A 43 3.42 8.59 -6.64
CA ALA A 43 3.83 8.88 -5.28
C ALA A 43 3.30 7.82 -4.32
N PHE A 44 4.02 7.63 -3.22
CA PHE A 44 3.60 6.77 -2.13
C PHE A 44 3.60 7.56 -0.83
N GLY A 45 2.52 7.44 -0.08
CA GLY A 45 2.38 7.97 1.27
C GLY A 45 2.03 6.87 2.25
N PHE A 46 2.43 7.08 3.50
CA PHE A 46 2.26 6.13 4.58
C PHE A 46 1.86 6.88 5.84
N TYR A 47 0.89 6.33 6.55
CA TYR A 47 0.50 6.80 7.87
C TYR A 47 0.24 5.58 8.77
N GLU A 48 0.68 5.66 10.01
CA GLU A 48 0.42 4.64 11.02
C GLU A 48 0.19 5.34 12.36
N ASN A 49 -0.80 4.85 13.11
CA ASN A 49 -0.95 5.15 14.53
C ASN A 49 -1.22 3.86 15.32
N GLU A 50 -1.65 3.98 16.57
CA GLU A 50 -1.90 2.84 17.45
C GLU A 50 -2.99 1.89 16.94
N THR A 51 -3.92 2.36 16.11
CA THR A 51 -5.11 1.58 15.71
C THR A 51 -5.13 1.17 14.25
N ARG A 52 -4.54 1.96 13.35
CA ARG A 52 -4.63 1.77 11.90
C ARG A 52 -3.32 2.05 11.19
N ILE A 53 -3.18 1.40 10.04
CA ILE A 53 -2.15 1.68 9.05
C ILE A 53 -2.86 2.07 7.76
N VAL A 54 -2.32 3.08 7.07
CA VAL A 54 -2.81 3.60 5.81
C VAL A 54 -1.67 3.61 4.81
N LEU A 55 -1.90 2.94 3.68
CA LEU A 55 -1.04 3.00 2.51
C LEU A 55 -1.76 3.81 1.43
N ALA A 56 -1.13 4.89 0.97
CA ALA A 56 -1.68 5.77 -0.06
C ALA A 56 -0.81 5.72 -1.32
N PHE A 57 -1.40 5.34 -2.45
CA PHE A 57 -0.71 5.22 -3.73
C PHE A 57 -1.32 6.20 -4.72
N GLN A 58 -0.58 7.25 -5.06
CA GLN A 58 -0.94 8.10 -6.19
C GLN A 58 -0.55 7.37 -7.48
N ILE A 59 -1.53 6.98 -8.27
CA ILE A 59 -1.37 6.17 -9.47
C ILE A 59 -1.90 6.98 -10.66
N ARG A 60 -1.09 7.12 -11.71
CA ARG A 60 -1.47 7.92 -12.87
C ARG A 60 -2.71 7.34 -13.55
N ASP A 61 -3.72 8.18 -13.81
CA ASP A 61 -4.96 7.78 -14.48
C ASP A 61 -5.68 6.61 -13.78
N LEU A 62 -5.59 6.53 -12.44
CA LEU A 62 -6.17 5.46 -11.63
C LEU A 62 -7.65 5.23 -11.98
N GLN A 63 -8.42 6.32 -12.12
CA GLN A 63 -9.86 6.22 -12.40
C GLN A 63 -10.13 5.45 -13.70
N LYS A 64 -9.34 5.68 -14.75
CA LYS A 64 -9.44 4.92 -16.00
C LYS A 64 -9.01 3.46 -15.82
N VAL A 65 -7.95 3.22 -15.06
CA VAL A 65 -7.48 1.85 -14.77
C VAL A 65 -8.56 1.06 -14.01
N MET A 66 -9.27 1.71 -13.07
CA MET A 66 -10.35 1.12 -12.29
C MET A 66 -11.58 0.73 -13.13
N GLU A 67 -11.72 1.20 -14.37
CA GLU A 67 -12.83 0.82 -15.25
C GLU A 67 -12.70 -0.63 -15.73
N ASP A 68 -11.48 -1.14 -15.93
CA ASP A 68 -11.24 -2.52 -16.35
C ASP A 68 -11.49 -3.49 -15.16
N PRO A 69 -12.48 -4.40 -15.23
CA PRO A 69 -12.77 -5.36 -14.16
C PRO A 69 -11.65 -6.37 -13.91
N LYS A 70 -10.69 -6.48 -14.84
CA LYS A 70 -9.52 -7.37 -14.77
C LYS A 70 -8.27 -6.66 -14.24
N SER A 71 -8.38 -5.36 -13.93
CA SER A 71 -7.29 -4.57 -13.36
C SER A 71 -7.07 -4.93 -11.89
N ALA A 72 -5.81 -5.10 -11.54
CA ALA A 72 -5.38 -5.33 -10.18
C ALA A 72 -4.02 -4.65 -9.93
N MET A 73 -3.70 -4.44 -8.66
CA MET A 73 -2.36 -4.01 -8.25
C MET A 73 -1.82 -4.95 -7.19
N SER A 74 -0.56 -5.31 -7.33
CA SER A 74 0.20 -6.02 -6.31
C SER A 74 1.23 -5.09 -5.71
N PHE A 75 1.24 -5.08 -4.39
CA PHE A 75 2.03 -4.21 -3.56
C PHE A 75 2.85 -5.10 -2.65
N TYR A 76 4.17 -4.98 -2.69
CA TYR A 76 5.08 -5.75 -1.84
C TYR A 76 5.78 -4.78 -0.90
N ALA A 77 5.95 -5.16 0.37
CA ALA A 77 6.83 -4.43 1.28
C ALA A 77 7.79 -5.37 2.00
N ASP A 78 9.01 -4.87 2.15
CA ASP A 78 10.08 -5.39 2.98
C ASP A 78 10.19 -4.40 4.13
N THR A 79 9.69 -4.82 5.28
CA THR A 79 9.31 -3.98 6.42
C THR A 79 10.37 -3.99 7.51
N ASP A 80 11.20 -5.03 7.57
CA ASP A 80 12.20 -5.22 8.61
C ASP A 80 13.62 -5.54 8.13
N ASP A 81 13.84 -5.63 6.80
CA ASP A 81 15.10 -6.04 6.15
C ASP A 81 15.59 -7.44 6.58
N ASP A 82 14.75 -8.25 7.24
CA ASP A 82 15.08 -9.60 7.67
C ASP A 82 14.73 -10.62 6.56
N LEU A 83 15.77 -11.20 5.96
CA LEU A 83 15.61 -12.18 4.88
C LEU A 83 14.94 -13.49 5.34
N THR A 84 14.83 -13.74 6.65
CA THR A 84 14.14 -14.92 7.20
C THR A 84 12.63 -14.76 7.19
N THR A 85 12.13 -13.53 7.31
CA THR A 85 10.72 -13.14 7.22
C THR A 85 10.31 -12.79 5.79
N GLY A 86 11.27 -12.53 4.91
CA GLY A 86 11.01 -12.19 3.51
C GLY A 86 10.89 -13.37 2.53
N ARG A 87 10.36 -13.08 1.33
CA ARG A 87 10.41 -14.01 0.20
C ARG A 87 11.87 -14.23 -0.25
N TYR A 88 12.41 -15.46 -0.19
CA TYR A 88 13.81 -15.79 -0.58
C TYR A 88 13.90 -17.25 -1.11
N PRO A 89 14.88 -17.71 -1.95
CA PRO A 89 16.06 -17.03 -2.54
C PRO A 89 15.88 -16.41 -3.94
N LYS A 90 14.81 -16.76 -4.66
CA LYS A 90 14.66 -16.36 -6.08
C LYS A 90 14.05 -14.98 -6.31
N ASN A 91 13.45 -14.40 -5.27
CA ASN A 91 12.88 -13.05 -5.27
C ASN A 91 13.38 -12.37 -4.00
N LEU A 92 13.50 -11.05 -4.02
CA LEU A 92 14.01 -10.21 -2.91
C LEU A 92 13.08 -10.33 -1.68
N GLY A 93 13.65 -10.16 -0.48
CA GLY A 93 13.03 -10.36 0.84
C GLY A 93 11.80 -9.52 1.15
N TRP A 94 10.69 -9.73 0.44
CA TRP A 94 9.42 -9.09 0.73
C TRP A 94 8.71 -9.81 1.87
N ASP A 95 8.52 -9.17 3.02
CA ASP A 95 7.79 -9.73 4.18
C ASP A 95 6.29 -9.86 3.90
N PHE A 96 5.75 -8.93 3.11
CA PHE A 96 4.31 -8.83 2.92
C PHE A 96 3.95 -8.46 1.48
N GLN A 97 2.74 -8.88 1.10
CA GLN A 97 2.14 -8.57 -0.19
C GLN A 97 0.65 -8.23 -0.02
N ILE A 98 0.17 -7.15 -0.65
CA ILE A 98 -1.26 -6.87 -0.86
C ILE A 98 -1.57 -6.98 -2.34
N ASN A 99 -2.60 -7.76 -2.67
CA ASN A 99 -3.20 -7.79 -3.99
C ASN A 99 -4.55 -7.10 -3.93
N VAL A 100 -4.69 -5.99 -4.65
CA VAL A 100 -5.93 -5.21 -4.74
C VAL A 100 -6.59 -5.44 -6.08
N MET A 101 -7.85 -5.89 -6.05
CA MET A 101 -8.74 -5.85 -7.21
C MET A 101 -9.38 -4.48 -7.26
N LEU A 102 -8.96 -3.66 -8.22
CA LEU A 102 -9.26 -2.22 -8.24
C LEU A 102 -10.76 -1.94 -8.37
N LYS A 103 -11.43 -2.51 -9.38
CA LYS A 103 -12.87 -2.32 -9.59
C LYS A 103 -13.72 -2.79 -8.41
N ARG A 104 -13.32 -3.90 -7.79
CA ARG A 104 -14.05 -4.53 -6.67
C ARG A 104 -13.74 -3.89 -5.31
N LYS A 105 -12.73 -3.01 -5.25
CA LYS A 105 -12.24 -2.42 -4.00
C LYS A 105 -12.00 -3.47 -2.92
N SER A 106 -11.37 -4.57 -3.30
CA SER A 106 -11.09 -5.70 -2.41
C SER A 106 -9.60 -6.01 -2.39
N ALA A 107 -9.09 -6.40 -1.23
CA ALA A 107 -7.70 -6.76 -1.02
C ALA A 107 -7.55 -8.18 -0.46
N VAL A 108 -6.50 -8.88 -0.89
CA VAL A 108 -5.97 -10.08 -0.25
C VAL A 108 -4.56 -9.74 0.21
N MET A 109 -4.24 -10.09 1.46
CA MET A 109 -2.92 -9.83 2.04
C MET A 109 -2.23 -11.13 2.40
N MET A 110 -0.92 -11.18 2.17
CA MET A 110 -0.08 -12.33 2.41
C MET A 110 1.15 -11.93 3.21
N LYS A 111 1.54 -12.78 4.16
CA LYS A 111 2.87 -12.81 4.76
C LYS A 111 3.73 -13.80 4.01
N TRP A 112 5.00 -13.48 3.80
CA TRP A 112 5.98 -14.43 3.30
C TRP A 112 6.85 -14.94 4.46
N THR A 113 7.45 -16.11 4.30
CA THR A 113 8.51 -16.63 5.16
C THR A 113 9.33 -17.60 4.31
N GLY A 114 10.48 -17.14 3.81
CA GLY A 114 11.22 -17.83 2.76
C GLY A 114 10.36 -18.03 1.50
N SER A 115 10.17 -19.26 1.02
CA SER A 115 9.35 -19.51 -0.18
C SER A 115 7.86 -19.71 0.11
N LYS A 116 7.45 -19.69 1.38
CA LYS A 116 6.06 -19.94 1.80
C LYS A 116 5.30 -18.63 1.91
N ALA A 117 4.02 -18.68 1.60
CA ALA A 117 3.12 -17.56 1.68
C ALA A 117 1.89 -17.95 2.50
N GLU A 118 1.53 -17.12 3.48
CA GLU A 118 0.38 -17.32 4.35
C GLU A 118 -0.59 -16.15 4.16
N ASN A 119 -1.87 -16.44 3.94
CA ASN A 119 -2.88 -15.40 3.80
C ASN A 119 -3.23 -14.82 5.17
N PHE A 120 -3.14 -13.51 5.33
CA PHE A 120 -3.77 -12.84 6.47
C PHE A 120 -5.28 -12.83 6.28
N ASN A 121 -6.02 -13.32 7.28
CA ASN A 121 -7.46 -13.15 7.32
C ASN A 121 -7.81 -11.72 7.77
N ILE A 122 -7.77 -10.79 6.82
CA ILE A 122 -8.10 -9.38 7.03
C ILE A 122 -9.59 -9.07 6.81
N LYS A 123 -10.45 -10.07 6.57
CA LYS A 123 -11.86 -9.84 6.19
C LYS A 123 -12.58 -8.97 7.23
N GLY A 124 -13.19 -7.87 6.75
CA GLY A 124 -13.89 -6.90 7.60
C GLY A 124 -12.98 -5.98 8.43
N LYS A 125 -11.65 -6.09 8.30
CA LYS A 125 -10.66 -5.30 9.04
C LYS A 125 -9.83 -4.38 8.13
N TYR A 126 -10.25 -4.19 6.89
CA TYR A 126 -9.62 -3.29 5.93
C TYR A 126 -10.66 -2.55 5.09
N THR A 127 -10.25 -1.45 4.49
CA THR A 127 -10.95 -0.78 3.40
C THR A 127 -10.00 -0.49 2.25
N VAL A 128 -10.54 -0.56 1.04
CA VAL A 128 -9.89 -0.03 -0.16
C VAL A 128 -10.79 1.08 -0.68
N SER A 129 -10.26 2.29 -0.77
CA SER A 129 -10.97 3.45 -1.31
C SER A 129 -10.08 4.19 -2.30
N SER A 130 -10.68 5.12 -3.03
CA SER A 130 -9.93 6.02 -3.89
C SER A 130 -10.54 7.41 -3.85
N ASP A 131 -9.68 8.42 -3.95
CA ASP A 131 -10.05 9.81 -4.18
C ASP A 131 -9.16 10.36 -5.30
N GLY A 132 -9.80 10.82 -6.38
CA GLY A 132 -9.10 11.13 -7.63
C GLY A 132 -8.13 10.01 -8.04
N ASP A 133 -6.87 10.37 -8.29
CA ASP A 133 -5.85 9.41 -8.71
C ASP A 133 -5.11 8.72 -7.53
N VAL A 134 -5.66 8.76 -6.32
CA VAL A 134 -5.05 8.16 -5.12
C VAL A 134 -5.85 6.95 -4.67
N LEU A 135 -5.19 5.80 -4.56
CA LEU A 135 -5.71 4.57 -3.98
C LEU A 135 -5.28 4.50 -2.51
N TYR A 136 -6.24 4.32 -1.61
CA TYR A 136 -5.99 4.11 -0.20
C TYR A 136 -6.30 2.68 0.19
N ILE A 137 -5.37 2.08 0.93
CA ILE A 137 -5.57 0.79 1.60
C ILE A 137 -5.39 1.04 3.09
N THR A 138 -6.49 0.93 3.84
CA THR A 138 -6.50 1.13 5.29
C THR A 138 -6.75 -0.21 5.95
N PHE A 139 -5.99 -0.57 6.98
CA PHE A 139 -6.23 -1.76 7.78
C PHE A 139 -6.08 -1.45 9.26
N LEU A 140 -6.86 -2.16 10.08
CA LEU A 140 -6.65 -2.18 11.52
C LEU A 140 -5.29 -2.82 11.80
N LYS A 141 -4.48 -2.22 12.67
CA LYS A 141 -3.17 -2.77 13.04
C LYS A 141 -3.29 -4.18 13.63
N SER A 142 -4.38 -4.44 14.37
CA SER A 142 -4.73 -5.78 14.89
C SER A 142 -5.10 -6.82 13.81
N ALA A 143 -5.31 -6.42 12.56
CA ALA A 143 -5.56 -7.33 11.44
C ALA A 143 -4.27 -7.99 10.91
N VAL A 144 -3.12 -7.40 11.22
CA VAL A 144 -1.81 -7.76 10.67
C VAL A 144 -0.79 -7.96 11.80
N PRO A 145 -1.03 -8.91 12.72
CA PRO A 145 -0.15 -9.11 13.86
C PRO A 145 1.26 -9.48 13.40
N GLY A 146 2.25 -8.80 13.98
CA GLY A 146 3.67 -9.04 13.67
C GLY A 146 4.15 -8.46 12.33
N ILE A 147 3.38 -7.56 11.69
CA ILE A 147 3.94 -6.65 10.69
C ILE A 147 4.35 -5.36 11.41
N GLU A 148 5.64 -5.03 11.35
CA GLU A 148 6.18 -3.79 11.88
C GLU A 148 6.91 -3.04 10.77
N PHE A 149 6.37 -1.88 10.39
CA PHE A 149 7.06 -1.00 9.45
C PHE A 149 8.17 -0.27 10.21
N ARG A 150 9.43 -0.68 10.00
CA ARG A 150 10.61 0.01 10.57
C ARG A 150 10.73 1.43 10.03
N GLN A 151 11.65 2.21 10.63
CA GLN A 151 11.94 3.58 10.20
C GLN A 151 12.16 3.69 8.70
N GLN A 152 12.82 2.69 8.11
CA GLN A 152 13.03 2.58 6.67
C GLN A 152 12.48 1.23 6.21
N PHE A 153 11.77 1.24 5.08
CA PHE A 153 11.22 0.03 4.48
C PHE A 153 11.16 0.18 2.96
N LYS A 154 11.21 -0.95 2.25
CA LYS A 154 11.09 -0.96 0.78
C LYS A 154 9.68 -1.30 0.38
N PHE A 155 9.26 -0.74 -0.74
CA PHE A 155 7.99 -1.03 -1.33
C PHE A 155 8.12 -1.26 -2.83
N ARG A 156 7.28 -2.13 -3.39
CA ARG A 156 7.18 -2.34 -4.84
C ARG A 156 5.73 -2.40 -5.28
N ALA A 157 5.37 -1.54 -6.23
CA ALA A 157 4.06 -1.56 -6.88
C ALA A 157 4.13 -2.23 -8.25
N LEU A 158 3.17 -3.11 -8.54
CA LEU A 158 3.03 -3.78 -9.82
C LEU A 158 1.58 -3.67 -10.32
N GLN A 159 1.39 -3.10 -11.50
CA GLN A 159 0.11 -3.16 -12.17
C GLN A 159 -0.07 -4.53 -12.84
N LEU A 160 -1.23 -5.15 -12.60
CA LEU A 160 -1.62 -6.42 -13.17
C LEU A 160 -2.90 -6.27 -14.01
N ARG A 161 -2.98 -7.10 -15.06
CA ARG A 161 -4.19 -7.35 -15.85
C ARG A 161 -4.30 -8.85 -16.08
N ASN A 162 -5.45 -9.45 -15.74
CA ASN A 162 -5.62 -10.92 -15.77
C ASN A 162 -4.51 -11.67 -14.99
N ASN A 163 -4.12 -11.17 -13.81
CA ASN A 163 -3.02 -11.73 -13.00
C ASN A 163 -1.64 -11.74 -13.69
N GLN A 164 -1.50 -11.05 -14.82
CA GLN A 164 -0.22 -10.88 -15.51
C GLN A 164 0.25 -9.44 -15.38
N ARG A 165 1.57 -9.26 -15.25
CA ARG A 165 2.18 -7.91 -15.22
C ARG A 165 1.91 -7.20 -16.54
N VAL A 166 1.37 -5.97 -16.45
CA VAL A 166 1.11 -5.13 -17.62
C VAL A 166 2.41 -4.60 -18.21
N ASP A 167 3.37 -4.25 -17.37
CA ASP A 167 4.72 -3.89 -17.78
C ASP A 167 5.73 -4.93 -17.25
N LYS A 168 6.40 -5.64 -18.17
CA LYS A 168 7.43 -6.63 -17.82
C LYS A 168 8.79 -5.98 -17.50
N LYS A 169 8.98 -4.69 -17.81
CA LYS A 169 10.29 -4.03 -17.80
C LYS A 169 10.49 -3.01 -16.67
N LYS A 170 9.44 -2.51 -16.03
CA LYS A 170 9.55 -1.48 -14.98
C LYS A 170 8.66 -1.84 -13.79
N SER A 171 9.29 -2.29 -12.70
CA SER A 171 8.69 -2.27 -11.37
C SER A 171 9.25 -1.08 -10.63
N ASP A 172 8.38 -0.24 -10.08
CA ASP A 172 8.81 0.85 -9.21
C ASP A 172 9.14 0.25 -7.84
N GLU A 173 10.42 -0.06 -7.61
CA GLU A 173 10.94 -0.32 -6.27
C GLU A 173 11.30 1.02 -5.64
N VAL A 174 10.80 1.25 -4.44
CA VAL A 174 10.90 2.52 -3.74
C VAL A 174 11.40 2.26 -2.33
N PHE A 175 12.35 3.09 -1.90
CA PHE A 175 12.74 3.17 -0.49
C PHE A 175 11.91 4.27 0.15
N ALA A 176 11.27 3.95 1.27
CA ALA A 176 10.46 4.87 2.03
C ALA A 176 11.02 5.00 3.44
N GLU A 177 11.02 6.23 3.97
CA GLU A 177 11.45 6.55 5.32
C GLU A 177 10.28 7.15 6.08
N LYS A 178 9.94 6.58 7.24
CA LYS A 178 8.91 7.11 8.13
C LYS A 178 9.36 8.47 8.65
N PHE A 179 8.48 9.45 8.55
CA PHE A 179 8.62 10.68 9.31
C PHE A 179 7.89 10.50 10.64
N GLU A 180 8.56 10.77 11.75
CA GLU A 180 7.84 11.06 12.99
C GLU A 180 7.07 12.37 12.76
N LEU A 181 5.74 12.27 12.71
CA LEU A 181 4.92 13.48 12.80
C LEU A 181 5.20 14.10 14.18
N PRO A 182 5.41 15.43 14.27
CA PRO A 182 5.52 16.08 15.56
C PRO A 182 4.28 15.70 16.38
N ALA A 183 4.49 15.23 17.61
CA ALA A 183 3.37 15.04 18.53
C ALA A 183 2.61 16.38 18.62
N ASP A 184 1.31 16.34 18.37
CA ASP A 184 0.45 17.52 18.50
C ASP A 184 0.72 18.17 19.87
N LYS A 185 1.18 19.41 19.85
CA LYS A 185 1.38 20.24 21.05
C LYS A 185 0.09 20.96 21.42
#